data_AF-A0A954W1N4-F1
#
_entry.id   AF-A0A954W1N4-F1
#
_cell.length_a   1.000
_cell.length_b   1.000
_cell.length_c   1.000
_cell.angle_alpha   90.00
_cell.angle_beta   90.00
_cell.angle_gamma   90.00
#
_symmetry.space_group_name_H-M   'P 1'
#
loop_
_entity.id
_entity.type
_entity.pdbx_description
1 polymer ?
#
loop_
_entity_poly.entity_id
_entity_poly.type
_entity_poly.pdbx_seq_one_letter_code
_entity_poly.pdbx_strand_id
1 'polypeptide(L)'
;MQNKALQPSSGGQPTLHNNPIPRNRLNAAVTPNGDNVRMDADQLGCPNCETALDERELVTKSLTIQNCPHCGTTVRKTDGFAGTNLAAVIAGDIAAIDTWLDSYANEISQRIARRNQDDRNEFRWSVGTPYDIAIECLYHQKQTGIVAIRALSKHNAASVFRNPDALTNVASGFGLQPVGEKHSNWDIADGSSSDGFWGMVNYYNTNTLTTELLVSVAKRMDDAMREAMSHFSGD
;
A
#
# COMPACT_ATOMS: atom_id res chain seq x y z
N MET A 1 61.10 8.66 -28.46
CA MET A 1 60.79 7.32 -28.98
C MET A 1 59.45 7.39 -29.69
N GLN A 2 59.45 7.06 -30.98
CA GLN A 2 58.31 7.11 -31.90
C GLN A 2 57.46 5.84 -31.77
N ASN A 3 56.15 5.95 -32.00
CA ASN A 3 55.36 5.21 -33.01
C ASN A 3 53.86 5.30 -32.65
N LYS A 4 52.99 5.92 -33.45
CA LYS A 4 52.50 5.66 -34.83
C LYS A 4 51.13 4.96 -34.82
N ALA A 5 50.21 5.63 -35.51
CA ALA A 5 48.80 5.35 -35.78
C ALA A 5 48.47 3.97 -36.38
N LEU A 6 47.17 3.61 -36.36
CA LEU A 6 46.39 3.08 -37.50
C LEU A 6 44.88 2.99 -37.18
N GLN A 7 44.05 3.79 -37.87
CA GLN A 7 42.73 3.41 -38.42
C GLN A 7 42.95 3.10 -39.94
N PRO A 8 41.99 2.69 -40.82
CA PRO A 8 40.51 2.59 -40.71
C PRO A 8 39.85 1.40 -41.48
N SER A 9 38.51 1.48 -41.65
CA SER A 9 37.65 0.94 -42.75
C SER A 9 37.27 -0.56 -42.70
N SER A 10 36.09 -1.07 -43.11
CA SER A 10 34.94 -0.57 -43.90
C SER A 10 33.87 -1.68 -44.01
N GLY A 11 32.60 -1.31 -44.25
CA GLY A 11 31.77 -1.96 -45.28
C GLY A 11 30.57 -2.82 -44.85
N GLY A 12 29.37 -2.48 -45.34
CA GLY A 12 28.29 -3.44 -45.61
C GLY A 12 26.86 -3.04 -45.21
N GLN A 13 26.16 -2.24 -46.03
CA GLN A 13 24.69 -2.26 -46.20
C GLN A 13 24.34 -3.12 -47.45
N PRO A 14 23.08 -3.21 -47.94
CA PRO A 14 21.84 -3.76 -47.37
C PRO A 14 21.18 -4.78 -48.36
N THR A 15 20.14 -5.53 -47.97
CA THR A 15 19.20 -6.11 -48.97
C THR A 15 17.75 -6.16 -48.49
N LEU A 16 16.94 -5.35 -49.18
CA LEU A 16 15.49 -5.47 -49.37
C LEU A 16 15.18 -6.60 -50.37
N HIS A 17 14.14 -7.39 -50.11
CA HIS A 17 13.42 -8.15 -51.14
C HIS A 17 11.91 -8.14 -50.89
N ASN A 18 11.19 -8.18 -52.02
CA ASN A 18 9.83 -7.69 -52.24
C ASN A 18 8.73 -8.76 -52.03
N ASN A 19 7.55 -8.28 -51.61
CA ASN A 19 6.13 -8.61 -51.95
C ASN A 19 5.84 -9.48 -53.22
N PRO A 20 4.59 -9.97 -53.54
CA PRO A 20 3.27 -9.95 -52.84
C PRO A 20 2.35 -11.24 -52.94
N ILE A 21 1.24 -11.22 -52.17
CA ILE A 21 -0.16 -11.77 -52.25
C ILE A 21 -0.56 -12.81 -53.36
N PRO A 22 -1.47 -13.77 -53.06
CA PRO A 22 -2.83 -13.66 -53.63
C PRO A 22 -4.01 -13.98 -52.67
N ARG A 23 -5.15 -13.35 -52.98
CA ARG A 23 -6.49 -13.50 -52.38
C ARG A 23 -7.22 -14.76 -52.88
N ASN A 24 -8.02 -15.40 -52.02
CA ASN A 24 -9.37 -15.95 -52.33
C ASN A 24 -10.03 -16.41 -51.00
N ARG A 25 -11.09 -15.76 -50.53
CA ARG A 25 -12.53 -16.01 -50.82
C ARG A 25 -12.99 -17.43 -50.44
N LEU A 26 -13.74 -17.56 -49.34
CA LEU A 26 -15.21 -17.80 -49.33
C LEU A 26 -15.75 -18.04 -47.90
N ASN A 27 -16.74 -17.21 -47.55
CA ASN A 27 -17.97 -17.46 -46.79
C ASN A 27 -17.96 -18.27 -45.47
N ALA A 28 -18.38 -17.62 -44.39
CA ALA A 28 -19.64 -17.94 -43.72
C ALA A 28 -20.10 -16.76 -42.85
N ALA A 29 -21.32 -16.32 -43.07
CA ALA A 29 -22.04 -15.44 -42.17
C ALA A 29 -22.46 -16.22 -40.93
N VAL A 30 -22.15 -15.72 -39.74
CA VAL A 30 -22.95 -15.96 -38.52
C VAL A 30 -23.03 -14.62 -37.77
N THR A 31 -24.26 -14.23 -37.52
CA THR A 31 -24.75 -13.05 -36.82
C THR A 31 -24.32 -12.99 -35.33
N PRO A 32 -24.50 -11.85 -34.65
CA PRO A 32 -23.83 -11.54 -33.39
C PRO A 32 -24.56 -12.20 -32.23
N ASN A 33 -23.93 -13.16 -31.56
CA ASN A 33 -24.32 -13.51 -30.21
C ASN A 33 -23.56 -12.59 -29.27
N GLY A 34 -24.29 -11.57 -28.80
CA GLY A 34 -24.00 -10.95 -27.54
C GLY A 34 -24.12 -12.00 -26.45
N ASP A 35 -23.02 -12.68 -26.17
CA ASP A 35 -22.80 -13.27 -24.87
C ASP A 35 -22.50 -12.11 -23.93
N ASN A 36 -23.58 -11.41 -23.56
CA ASN A 36 -23.68 -10.89 -22.21
C ASN A 36 -23.46 -12.10 -21.31
N VAL A 37 -22.21 -12.33 -20.90
CA VAL A 37 -21.92 -13.10 -19.70
C VAL A 37 -22.61 -12.30 -18.60
N ARG A 38 -23.88 -12.65 -18.34
CA ARG A 38 -24.50 -12.42 -17.04
C ARG A 38 -23.57 -13.15 -16.09
N MET A 39 -22.66 -12.40 -15.48
CA MET A 39 -21.96 -12.87 -14.30
C MET A 39 -23.04 -13.10 -13.27
N ASP A 40 -23.36 -14.37 -13.03
CA ASP A 40 -24.19 -14.77 -11.91
C ASP A 40 -23.53 -14.21 -10.63
N ALA A 41 -24.35 -13.69 -9.73
CA ALA A 41 -23.94 -12.96 -8.53
C ALA A 41 -23.15 -13.80 -7.49
N ASP A 42 -22.79 -15.04 -7.84
CA ASP A 42 -22.24 -16.06 -6.95
C ASP A 42 -20.77 -16.42 -7.26
N GLN A 43 -20.10 -15.73 -8.21
CA GLN A 43 -18.67 -15.95 -8.44
C GLN A 43 -17.82 -15.30 -7.34
N LEU A 44 -17.18 -16.15 -6.53
CA LEU A 44 -16.18 -15.78 -5.55
C LEU A 44 -14.81 -15.58 -6.23
N GLY A 45 -13.86 -14.99 -5.53
CA GLY A 45 -12.54 -14.72 -6.10
C GLY A 45 -11.46 -14.67 -5.05
N CYS A 46 -10.31 -15.25 -5.36
CA CYS A 46 -9.19 -15.28 -4.43
C CYS A 46 -8.55 -13.88 -4.29
N PRO A 47 -8.41 -13.32 -3.07
CA PRO A 47 -7.76 -12.02 -2.89
C PRO A 47 -6.25 -12.03 -3.17
N ASN A 48 -5.65 -13.20 -3.37
CA ASN A 48 -4.21 -13.34 -3.59
C ASN A 48 -3.86 -13.70 -5.04
N CYS A 49 -4.54 -14.69 -5.62
CA CYS A 49 -4.27 -15.15 -6.99
C CYS A 49 -5.34 -14.74 -8.00
N GLU A 50 -6.36 -13.99 -7.55
CA GLU A 50 -7.43 -13.41 -8.38
C GLU A 50 -8.24 -14.43 -9.19
N THR A 51 -8.04 -15.72 -8.95
CA THR A 51 -8.77 -16.78 -9.62
C THR A 51 -10.23 -16.75 -9.14
N ALA A 52 -11.15 -16.77 -10.10
CA ALA A 52 -12.57 -16.94 -9.82
C ALA A 52 -12.81 -18.34 -9.23
N LEU A 53 -13.67 -18.41 -8.23
CA LEU A 53 -13.96 -19.61 -7.44
C LEU A 53 -15.48 -19.76 -7.34
N ASP A 54 -15.97 -20.99 -7.43
CA ASP A 54 -17.29 -21.36 -6.91
C ASP A 54 -17.18 -21.61 -5.40
N GLU A 55 -18.21 -21.27 -4.62
CA GLU A 55 -18.27 -21.60 -3.18
C GLU A 55 -18.04 -23.10 -2.94
N ARG A 56 -18.46 -23.95 -3.88
CA ARG A 56 -18.26 -25.40 -3.84
C ARG A 56 -16.80 -25.83 -3.98
N GLU A 57 -15.94 -24.99 -4.55
CA GLU A 57 -14.52 -25.26 -4.78
C GLU A 57 -13.65 -24.86 -3.59
N LEU A 58 -14.22 -24.14 -2.61
CA LEU A 58 -13.50 -23.70 -1.43
C LEU A 58 -13.19 -24.84 -0.47
N VAL A 59 -11.92 -24.99 -0.13
CA VAL A 59 -11.49 -25.99 0.85
C VAL A 59 -11.81 -25.46 2.25
N THR A 60 -12.88 -25.95 2.85
CA THR A 60 -13.25 -25.59 4.24
C THR A 60 -12.39 -26.39 5.22
N LYS A 61 -11.43 -25.72 5.88
CA LYS A 61 -10.56 -26.34 6.90
C LYS A 61 -11.15 -26.33 8.29
N SER A 62 -12.02 -25.36 8.58
CA SER A 62 -12.76 -25.28 9.85
C SER A 62 -14.12 -24.63 9.64
N LEU A 63 -14.97 -24.64 10.67
CA LEU A 63 -16.29 -24.00 10.62
C LEU A 63 -16.23 -22.51 10.23
N THR A 64 -15.10 -21.86 10.45
CA THR A 64 -14.92 -20.41 10.23
C THR A 64 -13.87 -20.09 9.17
N ILE A 65 -13.23 -21.08 8.55
CA ILE A 65 -12.08 -20.86 7.65
C ILE A 65 -12.25 -21.60 6.33
N GLN A 66 -12.04 -20.87 5.22
CA GLN A 66 -11.97 -21.40 3.86
C GLN A 66 -10.61 -21.08 3.23
N ASN A 67 -10.16 -21.98 2.35
CA ASN A 67 -8.92 -21.85 1.62
C ASN A 67 -9.16 -21.84 0.11
N CYS A 68 -8.41 -20.99 -0.59
CA CYS A 68 -8.34 -21.02 -2.04
C CYS A 68 -7.64 -22.32 -2.49
N PRO A 69 -8.26 -23.13 -3.37
CA PRO A 69 -7.67 -24.38 -3.84
C PRO A 69 -6.43 -24.17 -4.71
N HIS A 70 -6.26 -22.98 -5.32
CA HIS A 70 -5.16 -22.71 -6.26
C HIS A 70 -3.89 -22.20 -5.59
N CYS A 71 -3.98 -21.28 -4.63
CA CYS A 71 -2.81 -20.67 -3.98
C CYS A 71 -2.73 -20.91 -2.47
N GLY A 72 -3.72 -21.60 -1.88
CA GLY A 72 -3.73 -21.93 -0.46
C GLY A 72 -4.12 -20.77 0.48
N THR A 73 -4.36 -19.56 -0.06
CA THR A 73 -4.79 -18.39 0.71
C THR A 73 -5.99 -18.70 1.59
N THR A 74 -5.93 -18.26 2.84
CA THR A 74 -6.90 -18.59 3.87
C THR A 74 -7.70 -17.34 4.23
N VAL A 75 -9.03 -17.43 4.22
CA VAL A 75 -9.96 -16.35 4.62
C VAL A 75 -10.97 -16.89 5.63
N ARG A 76 -11.51 -16.01 6.48
CA ARG A 76 -12.63 -16.41 7.35
C ARG A 76 -13.91 -16.46 6.53
N LYS A 77 -14.82 -17.38 6.84
CA LYS A 77 -16.13 -17.48 6.17
C LYS A 77 -16.94 -16.19 6.27
N THR A 78 -16.79 -15.44 7.37
CA THR A 78 -17.45 -14.14 7.58
C THR A 78 -16.91 -13.06 6.66
N ASP A 79 -15.65 -13.18 6.24
CA ASP A 79 -14.95 -12.19 5.43
C ASP A 79 -15.17 -12.50 3.93
N GLY A 80 -15.40 -13.79 3.62
CA GLY A 80 -15.74 -14.29 2.29
C GLY A 80 -14.59 -14.21 1.29
N PHE A 81 -14.71 -14.94 0.18
CA PHE A 81 -13.90 -14.71 -1.02
C PHE A 81 -14.63 -13.69 -1.89
N ALA A 82 -14.55 -12.41 -1.54
CA ALA A 82 -15.22 -11.33 -2.26
C ALA A 82 -14.57 -11.07 -3.65
N GLY A 83 -14.86 -11.96 -4.60
CA GLY A 83 -14.27 -11.92 -5.94
C GLY A 83 -14.78 -10.82 -6.85
N THR A 84 -15.95 -10.25 -6.58
CA THR A 84 -16.63 -9.40 -7.56
C THR A 84 -16.50 -7.91 -7.32
N ASN A 85 -15.78 -7.46 -6.28
CA ASN A 85 -15.57 -6.02 -6.16
C ASN A 85 -14.39 -5.57 -5.31
N LEU A 86 -13.21 -6.20 -5.46
CA LEU A 86 -12.00 -5.70 -4.79
C LEU A 86 -11.79 -4.20 -5.05
N ALA A 87 -12.08 -3.74 -6.26
CA ALA A 87 -12.07 -2.32 -6.60
C ALA A 87 -13.06 -1.49 -5.77
N ALA A 88 -14.31 -1.92 -5.57
CA ALA A 88 -15.23 -1.18 -4.68
C ALA A 88 -14.96 -1.38 -3.20
N VAL A 89 -14.37 -2.50 -2.77
CA VAL A 89 -13.90 -2.66 -1.39
C VAL A 89 -12.78 -1.66 -1.12
N ILE A 90 -11.78 -1.59 -2.00
CA ILE A 90 -10.71 -0.60 -1.94
C ILE A 90 -11.30 0.82 -2.00
N ALA A 91 -12.23 1.10 -2.92
CA ALA A 91 -12.86 2.41 -3.01
C ALA A 91 -13.68 2.76 -1.75
N GLY A 92 -14.36 1.78 -1.16
CA GLY A 92 -15.11 1.92 0.08
C GLY A 92 -14.21 2.19 1.28
N ASP A 93 -13.10 1.44 1.41
CA ASP A 93 -12.08 1.67 2.44
C ASP A 93 -11.47 3.08 2.31
N ILE A 94 -11.09 3.48 1.09
CA ILE A 94 -10.57 4.82 0.80
C ILE A 94 -11.58 5.90 1.19
N ALA A 95 -12.85 5.75 0.78
CA ALA A 95 -13.89 6.72 1.09
C ALA A 95 -14.18 6.82 2.60
N ALA A 96 -14.14 5.68 3.31
CA ALA A 96 -14.27 5.64 4.76
C ALA A 96 -13.09 6.36 5.45
N ILE A 97 -11.86 6.12 5.00
CA ILE A 97 -10.67 6.79 5.51
C ILE A 97 -10.71 8.28 5.22
N ASP A 98 -11.04 8.70 3.99
CA ASP A 98 -11.19 10.10 3.59
C ASP A 98 -12.20 10.83 4.51
N THR A 99 -13.41 10.26 4.67
CA THR A 99 -14.47 10.84 5.50
C THR A 99 -14.07 10.95 6.97
N TRP A 100 -13.42 9.90 7.49
CA TRP A 100 -12.95 9.84 8.86
C TRP A 100 -11.87 10.88 9.14
N LEU A 101 -10.86 10.98 8.27
CA LEU A 101 -9.80 11.96 8.42
C LEU A 101 -10.33 13.39 8.27
N ASP A 102 -11.18 13.66 7.27
CA ASP A 102 -11.79 14.98 7.07
C ASP A 102 -12.55 15.43 8.32
N SER A 103 -13.30 14.52 8.96
CA SER A 103 -14.00 14.80 10.21
C SER A 103 -13.04 15.19 11.33
N TYR A 104 -11.95 14.44 11.51
CA TYR A 104 -10.91 14.75 12.50
C TYR A 104 -10.20 16.08 12.21
N ALA A 105 -9.78 16.30 10.96
CA ALA A 105 -9.04 17.50 10.58
C ALA A 105 -9.88 18.78 10.77
N ASN A 106 -11.19 18.70 10.51
CA ASN A 106 -12.12 19.78 10.82
C ASN A 106 -12.20 20.06 12.32
N GLU A 107 -12.25 19.03 13.17
CA GLU A 107 -12.27 19.18 14.63
C GLU A 107 -11.03 19.91 15.16
N ILE A 108 -9.85 19.57 14.63
CA ILE A 108 -8.57 20.16 15.07
C ILE A 108 -8.13 21.37 14.23
N SER A 109 -8.97 21.83 13.29
CA SER A 109 -8.67 22.95 12.36
C SER A 109 -7.35 22.78 11.58
N GLN A 110 -7.04 21.55 11.15
CA GLN A 110 -5.87 21.21 10.35
C GLN A 110 -6.25 20.83 8.92
N ARG A 111 -5.25 20.73 8.04
CA ARG A 111 -5.43 20.21 6.67
C ARG A 111 -4.86 18.80 6.55
N ILE A 112 -5.50 17.99 5.72
CA ILE A 112 -5.00 16.68 5.31
C ILE A 112 -4.31 16.84 3.97
N ALA A 113 -3.09 16.33 3.87
CA ALA A 113 -2.41 16.15 2.60
C ALA A 113 -2.59 14.69 2.16
N ARG A 114 -3.44 14.46 1.17
CA ARG A 114 -3.55 13.15 0.52
C ARG A 114 -2.50 13.04 -0.58
N ARG A 115 -1.75 11.94 -0.58
CA ARG A 115 -0.88 11.57 -1.70
C ARG A 115 -1.56 10.45 -2.48
N ASN A 116 -1.62 10.64 -3.80
CA ASN A 116 -2.13 9.61 -4.70
C ASN A 116 -1.21 8.40 -4.68
N GLN A 117 -1.78 7.28 -5.12
CA GLN A 117 -1.13 5.98 -5.20
C GLN A 117 0.29 6.09 -5.77
N ASP A 118 1.26 5.57 -5.04
CA ASP A 118 2.63 5.40 -5.51
C ASP A 118 2.77 4.06 -6.27
N ASP A 119 3.98 3.80 -6.75
CA ASP A 119 4.37 2.54 -7.40
C ASP A 119 4.24 1.30 -6.47
N ARG A 120 3.96 1.50 -5.18
CA ARG A 120 3.81 0.43 -4.18
C ARG A 120 2.37 0.02 -3.94
N ASN A 121 1.39 0.63 -4.61
CA ASN A 121 -0.05 0.42 -4.38
C ASN A 121 -0.50 0.84 -2.98
N GLU A 122 0.11 1.91 -2.46
CA GLU A 122 -0.22 2.49 -1.16
C GLU A 122 -0.96 3.81 -1.32
N PHE A 123 -2.02 4.01 -0.52
CA PHE A 123 -2.64 5.32 -0.32
C PHE A 123 -2.16 5.90 0.99
N ARG A 124 -1.82 7.19 0.96
CA ARG A 124 -1.21 7.89 2.09
C ARG A 124 -1.93 9.19 2.38
N TRP A 125 -2.26 9.39 3.64
CA TRP A 125 -2.78 10.64 4.16
C TRP A 125 -1.89 11.14 5.28
N SER A 126 -1.46 12.39 5.18
CA SER A 126 -0.72 13.06 6.26
C SER A 126 -1.64 14.09 6.89
N VAL A 127 -1.81 13.99 8.21
CA VAL A 127 -2.51 15.02 8.98
C VAL A 127 -1.45 15.89 9.62
N GLY A 128 -1.51 17.19 9.35
CA GLY A 128 -0.64 18.15 10.03
C GLY A 128 -0.86 18.03 11.53
N THR A 129 0.22 17.84 12.29
CA THR A 129 0.17 17.94 13.74
C THR A 129 0.85 19.25 14.16
N PRO A 130 0.47 19.84 15.29
CA PRO A 130 1.16 21.01 15.83
C PRO A 130 2.54 20.67 16.45
N TYR A 131 3.05 19.45 16.28
CA TYR A 131 4.24 18.91 16.93
C TYR A 131 5.29 18.47 15.89
N ASP A 132 6.55 18.27 16.30
CA ASP A 132 7.68 17.77 15.45
C ASP A 132 7.54 16.29 15.02
N ILE A 133 6.30 15.80 15.01
CA ILE A 133 5.88 14.48 14.56
C ILE A 133 4.82 14.65 13.48
N ALA A 134 4.87 13.82 12.46
CA ALA A 134 3.81 13.73 11.47
C ALA A 134 2.93 12.52 11.78
N ILE A 135 1.61 12.71 11.78
CA ILE A 135 0.66 11.59 11.82
C ILE A 135 0.31 11.24 10.39
N GLU A 136 0.42 9.96 10.07
CA GLU A 136 0.22 9.43 8.75
C GLU A 136 -0.69 8.21 8.78
N CYS A 137 -1.70 8.17 7.93
CA CYS A 137 -2.48 6.98 7.66
C CYS A 137 -2.01 6.35 6.35
N LEU A 138 -1.73 5.05 6.38
CA LEU A 138 -1.28 4.27 5.23
C LEU A 138 -2.25 3.11 5.00
N TYR A 139 -2.75 2.99 3.78
CA TYR A 139 -3.60 1.88 3.35
C TYR A 139 -2.96 1.19 2.16
N HIS A 140 -2.79 -0.13 2.26
CA HIS A 140 -2.14 -0.94 1.22
C HIS A 140 -3.20 -1.77 0.50
N GLN A 141 -3.31 -1.64 -0.83
CA GLN A 141 -4.38 -2.32 -1.60
C GLN A 141 -4.36 -3.86 -1.47
N LYS A 142 -3.16 -4.46 -1.34
CA LYS A 142 -3.00 -5.91 -1.07
C LYS A 142 -3.46 -6.37 0.33
N GLN A 143 -3.75 -5.44 1.24
CA GLN A 143 -4.21 -5.72 2.60
C GLN A 143 -5.44 -4.87 2.90
N THR A 144 -6.53 -5.14 2.19
CA THR A 144 -7.81 -4.44 2.35
C THR A 144 -8.37 -4.56 3.76
N GLY A 145 -9.22 -3.62 4.14
CA GLY A 145 -9.86 -3.59 5.45
C GLY A 145 -8.94 -3.19 6.60
N ILE A 146 -7.65 -2.90 6.34
CA ILE A 146 -6.66 -2.53 7.36
C ILE A 146 -5.99 -1.21 6.98
N VAL A 147 -5.96 -0.28 7.92
CA VAL A 147 -5.20 0.97 7.82
C VAL A 147 -4.13 1.00 8.91
N ALA A 148 -2.92 1.39 8.54
CA ALA A 148 -1.84 1.65 9.48
C ALA A 148 -1.84 3.14 9.83
N ILE A 149 -1.93 3.45 11.12
CA ILE A 149 -1.74 4.82 11.62
C ILE A 149 -0.31 4.89 12.16
N ARG A 150 0.44 5.89 11.74
CA ARG A 150 1.86 6.08 12.08
C ARG A 150 2.09 7.46 12.66
N ALA A 151 2.90 7.55 13.70
CA ALA A 151 3.56 8.79 14.08
C ALA A 151 5.02 8.68 13.69
N LEU A 152 5.53 9.67 12.96
CA LEU A 152 6.83 9.61 12.31
C LEU A 152 7.64 10.88 12.62
N SER A 153 8.95 10.74 12.77
CA SER A 153 9.89 11.85 12.92
C SER A 153 11.19 11.60 12.17
N LYS A 154 11.85 12.69 11.76
CA LYS A 154 13.21 12.69 11.21
C LYS A 154 14.27 12.97 12.30
N HIS A 155 13.87 13.54 13.44
CA HIS A 155 14.79 13.95 14.49
C HIS A 155 15.51 12.75 15.11
N ASN A 156 16.83 12.84 15.28
CA ASN A 156 17.66 11.79 15.91
C ASN A 156 17.57 10.40 15.24
N ALA A 157 17.16 10.32 13.96
CA ALA A 157 17.01 9.04 13.26
C ALA A 157 18.28 8.17 13.32
N ALA A 158 19.46 8.79 13.17
CA ALA A 158 20.73 8.08 13.28
C ALA A 158 20.92 7.42 14.66
N SER A 159 20.58 8.11 15.75
CA SER A 159 20.69 7.57 17.11
C SER A 159 19.72 6.41 17.34
N VAL A 160 18.49 6.52 16.81
CA VAL A 160 17.49 5.46 16.87
C VAL A 160 17.98 4.20 16.16
N PHE A 161 18.56 4.34 14.97
CA PHE A 161 19.09 3.20 14.24
C PHE A 161 20.36 2.59 14.85
N ARG A 162 21.05 3.30 15.76
CA ARG A 162 22.14 2.74 16.58
C ARG A 162 21.62 1.90 17.75
N ASN A 163 20.42 2.19 18.25
CA ASN A 163 19.81 1.47 19.38
C ASN A 163 18.30 1.21 19.16
N PRO A 164 17.94 0.28 18.26
CA PRO A 164 16.54 -0.03 17.95
C PRO A 164 15.79 -0.71 19.10
N ASP A 165 16.49 -1.36 20.02
CA ASP A 165 15.86 -2.05 21.17
C ASP A 165 15.21 -1.05 22.13
N ALA A 166 15.83 0.12 22.34
CA ALA A 166 15.24 1.19 23.14
C ALA A 166 13.91 1.66 22.54
N LEU A 167 13.83 1.83 21.21
CA LEU A 167 12.59 2.20 20.54
C LEU A 167 11.53 1.09 20.69
N THR A 168 11.94 -0.16 20.56
CA THR A 168 11.05 -1.33 20.72
C THR A 168 10.45 -1.40 22.12
N ASN A 169 11.27 -1.16 23.15
CA ASN A 169 10.83 -1.16 24.55
C ASN A 169 9.79 -0.07 24.80
N VAL A 170 10.07 1.17 24.36
CA VAL A 170 9.10 2.28 24.46
C VAL A 170 7.82 1.93 23.71
N ALA A 171 7.91 1.51 22.44
CA ALA A 171 6.76 1.14 21.62
C ALA A 171 5.85 0.12 22.33
N SER A 172 6.45 -0.93 22.89
CA SER A 172 5.73 -2.00 23.59
C SER A 172 4.99 -1.50 24.83
N GLY A 173 5.55 -0.53 25.57
CA GLY A 173 4.91 0.10 26.72
C GLY A 173 3.58 0.79 26.39
N PHE A 174 3.43 1.25 25.14
CA PHE A 174 2.21 1.88 24.63
C PHE A 174 1.35 0.95 23.77
N GLY A 175 1.73 -0.33 23.62
CA GLY A 175 1.05 -1.27 22.73
C GLY A 175 1.16 -0.87 21.25
N LEU A 176 2.27 -0.25 20.87
CA LEU A 176 2.60 0.16 19.51
C LEU A 176 3.72 -0.71 18.94
N GLN A 177 3.91 -0.67 17.63
CA GLN A 177 5.05 -1.29 16.96
C GLN A 177 6.04 -0.21 16.49
N PRO A 178 7.36 -0.43 16.61
CA PRO A 178 8.34 0.48 16.05
C PRO A 178 8.29 0.42 14.51
N VAL A 179 8.51 1.55 13.85
CA VAL A 179 8.66 1.65 12.40
C VAL A 179 9.82 2.58 12.07
N GLY A 180 10.52 2.32 10.97
CA GLY A 180 11.55 3.24 10.48
C GLY A 180 12.21 2.76 9.20
N GLU A 181 12.71 3.71 8.42
CA GLU A 181 13.43 3.46 7.18
C GLU A 181 14.69 4.34 7.16
N LYS A 182 15.88 3.74 6.98
CA LYS A 182 17.18 4.45 6.95
C LYS A 182 17.36 5.36 5.74
N HIS A 183 16.65 5.07 4.66
CA HIS A 183 16.74 5.83 3.42
C HIS A 183 15.32 6.03 2.92
N SER A 184 14.79 7.23 3.10
CA SER A 184 13.43 7.51 2.72
C SER A 184 13.32 8.85 2.02
N ASN A 185 12.57 8.87 0.92
CA ASN A 185 12.12 10.11 0.27
C ASN A 185 10.92 10.70 1.03
N TRP A 186 10.83 10.45 2.34
CA TRP A 186 9.72 10.89 3.15
C TRP A 186 9.81 12.39 3.36
N ASP A 187 9.14 13.09 2.46
CA ASP A 187 9.03 14.53 2.46
C ASP A 187 7.97 14.94 3.49
N ILE A 188 8.32 15.09 4.77
CA ILE A 188 7.60 16.10 5.57
C ILE A 188 7.72 17.39 4.77
N ALA A 189 6.71 18.26 4.74
CA ALA A 189 6.65 19.48 3.93
C ALA A 189 7.83 20.50 4.08
N ASP A 190 8.92 20.12 4.74
CA ASP A 190 10.19 20.82 4.88
C ASP A 190 11.16 20.65 3.69
N GLY A 191 10.91 19.76 2.72
CA GLY A 191 11.74 19.64 1.51
C GLY A 191 13.16 19.12 1.75
N SER A 192 13.45 18.55 2.93
CA SER A 192 14.77 18.03 3.28
C SER A 192 14.87 16.52 3.05
N SER A 193 15.83 16.10 2.22
CA SER A 193 16.25 14.69 2.15
C SER A 193 17.00 14.35 3.43
N SER A 194 16.36 13.64 4.37
CA SER A 194 16.99 13.24 5.64
C SER A 194 17.54 11.81 5.57
N ASP A 195 18.42 11.49 6.53
CA ASP A 195 19.04 10.17 6.79
C ASP A 195 18.05 9.08 7.26
N GLY A 196 16.80 9.16 6.81
CA GLY A 196 15.71 8.26 7.18
C GLY A 196 14.66 8.89 8.08
N PHE A 197 13.67 8.08 8.44
CA PHE A 197 12.64 8.39 9.43
C PHE A 197 12.48 7.22 10.39
N TRP A 198 11.89 7.50 11.55
CA TRP A 198 11.48 6.48 12.51
C TRP A 198 10.18 6.92 13.20
N GLY A 199 9.58 6.00 13.95
CA GLY A 199 8.47 6.30 14.81
C GLY A 199 7.70 5.06 15.23
N MET A 200 6.38 5.21 15.35
CA MET A 200 5.48 4.19 15.88
C MET A 200 4.32 3.94 14.92
N VAL A 201 3.84 2.70 14.87
CA VAL A 201 2.68 2.30 14.06
C VAL A 201 1.70 1.47 14.88
N ASN A 202 0.42 1.61 14.56
CA ASN A 202 -0.60 0.64 14.93
C ASN A 202 -1.58 0.40 13.78
N TYR A 203 -2.19 -0.78 13.76
CA TYR A 203 -3.06 -1.22 12.68
C TYR A 203 -4.51 -1.30 13.15
N TYR A 204 -5.43 -0.80 12.32
CA TYR A 204 -6.86 -0.76 12.63
C TYR A 204 -7.67 -1.29 11.47
N ASN A 205 -8.84 -1.84 11.79
CA ASN A 205 -9.80 -2.21 10.77
C ASN A 205 -10.54 -0.97 10.27
N THR A 206 -10.71 -0.81 8.96
CA THR A 206 -11.39 0.35 8.35
C THR A 206 -12.84 0.49 8.82
N ASN A 207 -13.49 -0.60 9.23
CA ASN A 207 -14.85 -0.60 9.79
C ASN A 207 -14.93 -0.09 11.25
N THR A 208 -13.80 0.15 11.90
CA THR A 208 -13.73 0.58 13.30
C THR A 208 -13.30 2.04 13.46
N LEU A 209 -13.18 2.78 12.35
CA LEU A 209 -12.68 4.14 12.32
C LEU A 209 -13.74 5.12 12.83
N THR A 210 -13.54 5.64 14.05
CA THR A 210 -14.32 6.74 14.62
C THR A 210 -13.43 7.93 14.93
N THR A 211 -13.99 9.13 15.04
CA THR A 211 -13.20 10.34 15.33
C THR A 211 -12.50 10.23 16.70
N GLU A 212 -13.19 9.67 17.70
CA GLU A 212 -12.65 9.43 19.05
C GLU A 212 -11.45 8.48 19.03
N LEU A 213 -11.47 7.49 18.11
CA LEU A 213 -10.34 6.59 17.91
C LEU A 213 -9.11 7.39 17.48
N LEU A 214 -9.22 8.27 16.48
CA LEU A 214 -8.05 9.01 15.98
C LEU A 214 -7.46 9.93 17.05
N VAL A 215 -8.29 10.64 17.82
CA VAL A 215 -7.83 11.48 18.93
C VAL A 215 -7.07 10.65 19.96
N SER A 216 -7.64 9.52 20.38
CA SER A 216 -7.02 8.62 21.36
C SER A 216 -5.69 8.05 20.84
N VAL A 217 -5.66 7.63 19.58
CA VAL A 217 -4.49 7.03 18.95
C VAL A 217 -3.40 8.06 18.72
N ALA A 218 -3.74 9.24 18.20
CA ALA A 218 -2.79 10.33 17.99
C ALA A 218 -2.16 10.77 19.31
N LYS A 219 -2.95 10.91 20.38
CA LYS A 219 -2.44 11.22 21.71
C LYS A 219 -1.48 10.14 22.21
N ARG A 220 -1.88 8.88 22.14
CA ARG A 220 -1.03 7.76 22.59
C ARG A 220 0.27 7.69 21.79
N MET A 221 0.23 7.97 20.49
CA MET A 221 1.42 8.03 19.66
C MET A 221 2.29 9.25 19.97
N ASP A 222 1.71 10.42 20.27
CA ASP A 222 2.46 11.60 20.72
C ASP A 222 3.18 11.31 22.04
N ASP A 223 2.49 10.74 23.03
CA ASP A 223 3.09 10.36 24.31
C ASP A 223 4.26 9.37 24.12
N ALA A 224 4.06 8.33 23.30
CA ALA A 224 5.11 7.36 22.98
C ALA A 224 6.30 7.99 22.25
N MET A 225 6.04 8.89 21.30
CA MET A 225 7.08 9.59 20.55
C MET A 225 7.88 10.55 21.44
N ARG A 226 7.23 11.27 22.36
CA ARG A 226 7.90 12.12 23.35
C ARG A 226 8.80 11.33 24.28
N GLU A 227 8.31 10.20 24.79
CA GLU A 227 9.11 9.30 25.62
C GLU A 227 10.33 8.80 24.84
N ALA A 228 10.12 8.28 23.62
CA ALA A 228 11.22 7.83 22.76
C ALA A 228 12.22 8.97 22.48
N MET A 229 11.75 10.16 22.11
CA MET A 229 12.63 11.31 21.86
C MET A 229 13.46 11.68 23.10
N SER A 230 12.90 11.60 24.31
CA SER A 230 13.66 11.86 25.54
C SER A 230 14.81 10.87 25.74
N HIS A 231 14.66 9.62 25.29
CA HIS A 231 15.73 8.62 25.32
C HIS A 231 16.83 8.89 24.29
N PHE A 232 16.51 9.51 23.16
CA PHE A 232 17.45 9.73 22.05
C PHE A 232 17.99 11.16 21.96
N SER A 233 17.56 12.07 22.83
CA SER A 233 18.00 13.47 22.88
C SER A 233 19.31 13.69 23.66
N GLY A 234 19.93 12.61 24.17
CA GLY A 234 21.09 12.65 25.08
C GLY A 234 22.47 12.41 24.45
N ASP A 235 22.57 12.34 23.12
CA ASP A 235 23.84 12.15 22.38
C ASP A 235 24.37 13.46 21.80
#